data_AF-A0A7T5EPA4-F1
#
_entry.id   AF-A0A7T5EPA4-F1
#
_cell.length_a   1.000
_cell.length_b   1.000
_cell.length_c   1.000
_cell.angle_alpha   90.00
_cell.angle_beta   90.00
_cell.angle_gamma   90.00
#
_symmetry.space_group_name_H-M   'P 1'
#
loop_
_entity.id
_entity.type
_entity.pdbx_description
1 polymer ?
#
loop_
_entity_poly.entity_id
_entity_poly.type
_entity_poly.pdbx_seq_one_letter_code
_entity_poly.pdbx_strand_id
1 'polypeptide(L)'
;MIAMGVTFESFASELTGLQVSLLADTVQYFADSPKLLSIPDEQGQRVAVPILPETVNRMLAAYPEGAEGETRTFGFRWEAGESDGEGTLVIRFPDGSELRQSTVLSRFSPV
;
A
#
# COMPACT_ATOMS: atom_id res chain seq x y z
N MET A 1 18.26 6.74 -15.84
CA MET A 1 17.88 5.32 -15.86
C MET A 1 16.54 5.19 -15.18
N ILE A 2 15.59 4.56 -15.85
CA ILE A 2 14.20 4.42 -15.41
C ILE A 2 14.19 3.48 -14.21
N ALA A 3 13.68 3.91 -13.06
CA ALA A 3 13.65 3.10 -11.85
C ALA A 3 12.76 1.87 -12.07
N MET A 4 13.39 0.71 -12.33
CA MET A 4 12.77 -0.60 -12.27
C MET A 4 12.37 -0.88 -10.82
N GLY A 5 11.12 -1.29 -10.59
CA GLY A 5 10.60 -1.92 -9.38
C GLY A 5 11.18 -1.41 -8.05
N VAL A 6 10.64 -0.33 -7.51
CA VAL A 6 11.08 0.20 -6.20
C VAL A 6 10.66 -0.74 -5.08
N THR A 7 11.59 -1.57 -4.65
CA THR A 7 11.62 -2.12 -3.29
C THR A 7 11.81 -0.98 -2.30
N PHE A 8 11.18 -1.05 -1.12
CA PHE A 8 11.29 -0.02 -0.09
C PHE A 8 11.62 -0.62 1.28
N GLU A 9 12.28 0.16 2.13
CA GLU A 9 12.56 -0.21 3.52
C GLU A 9 11.27 -0.25 4.34
N SER A 10 11.24 -1.04 5.42
CA SER A 10 10.04 -1.11 6.27
C SER A 10 9.74 0.26 6.87
N PHE A 11 8.50 0.71 6.79
CA PHE A 11 8.07 2.01 7.31
C PHE A 11 6.64 1.94 7.87
N ALA A 12 6.29 2.90 8.71
CA ALA A 12 4.91 3.10 9.17
C ALA A 12 4.30 4.33 8.49
N SER A 13 2.98 4.29 8.31
CA SER A 13 2.19 5.40 7.80
C SER A 13 0.99 5.63 8.71
N GLU A 14 0.77 6.87 9.09
CA GLU A 14 -0.45 7.32 9.74
C GLU A 14 -1.44 7.78 8.68
N LEU A 15 -2.52 7.02 8.51
CA LEU A 15 -3.53 7.28 7.49
C LEU A 15 -4.88 7.56 8.15
N THR A 16 -5.64 8.49 7.60
CA THR A 16 -7.05 8.66 7.96
C THR A 16 -7.96 7.75 7.15
N GLY A 17 -9.15 7.44 7.66
CA GLY A 17 -10.15 6.69 6.90
C GLY A 17 -10.49 7.33 5.54
N LEU A 18 -10.51 8.67 5.49
CA LEU A 18 -10.67 9.43 4.25
C LEU A 18 -9.49 9.20 3.28
N GLN A 19 -8.25 9.23 3.77
CA GLN A 19 -7.08 8.96 2.93
C GLN A 19 -7.11 7.54 2.36
N VAL A 20 -7.46 6.55 3.17
CA VAL A 20 -7.60 5.17 2.70
C VAL A 20 -8.75 5.01 1.70
N SER A 21 -9.85 5.74 1.88
CA SER A 21 -10.97 5.77 0.92
C SER A 21 -10.54 6.34 -0.44
N LEU A 22 -9.77 7.45 -0.44
CA LEU A 22 -9.22 8.03 -1.67
C LEU A 22 -8.22 7.09 -2.36
N LEU A 23 -7.43 6.35 -1.59
CA LEU A 23 -6.56 5.30 -2.13
C LEU A 23 -7.40 4.18 -2.77
N ALA A 24 -8.51 3.76 -2.14
CA ALA A 24 -9.41 2.74 -2.66
C ALA A 24 -10.00 3.15 -4.01
N ASP A 25 -10.50 4.38 -4.12
CA ASP A 25 -10.99 4.92 -5.39
C ASP A 25 -9.91 4.92 -6.47
N THR A 26 -8.69 5.32 -6.10
CA THR A 26 -7.55 5.39 -7.02
C THR A 26 -7.14 4.00 -7.54
N VAL A 27 -6.98 3.01 -6.66
CA VAL A 27 -6.61 1.65 -7.09
C VAL A 27 -7.71 1.00 -7.90
N GLN A 28 -8.97 1.25 -7.56
CA GLN A 28 -10.11 0.74 -8.30
C GLN A 28 -10.17 1.32 -9.72
N TYR A 29 -9.86 2.60 -9.88
CA TYR A 29 -9.76 3.24 -11.19
C TYR A 29 -8.65 2.62 -12.07
N PHE A 30 -7.54 2.19 -11.46
CA PHE A 30 -6.41 1.56 -12.14
C PHE A 30 -6.39 0.02 -12.05
N ALA A 31 -7.52 -0.63 -11.79
CA ALA A 31 -7.58 -2.07 -11.56
C ALA A 31 -7.01 -2.90 -12.74
N ASP A 32 -7.25 -2.46 -13.98
CA ASP A 32 -6.75 -3.12 -15.20
C ASP A 32 -5.27 -2.80 -15.52
N SER A 33 -4.70 -1.77 -14.88
CA SER A 33 -3.32 -1.35 -15.09
C SER A 33 -2.73 -0.79 -13.78
N PRO A 34 -2.35 -1.66 -12.82
CA PRO A 34 -1.94 -1.28 -11.48
C PRO A 34 -0.84 -0.21 -11.43
N LYS A 35 -0.94 0.69 -10.45
CA LYS A 35 -0.01 1.81 -10.26
C LYS A 35 0.67 1.75 -8.90
N LEU A 36 1.90 2.25 -8.83
CA LEU A 36 2.62 2.42 -7.58
C LEU A 36 2.03 3.60 -6.80
N LEU A 37 1.27 3.34 -5.75
CA LEU A 37 0.68 4.42 -4.95
C LEU A 37 1.72 5.10 -4.07
N SER A 38 1.60 6.42 -3.94
CA SER A 38 2.45 7.21 -3.07
C SER A 38 1.88 7.24 -1.66
N ILE A 39 2.50 6.51 -0.72
CA ILE A 39 2.13 6.48 0.70
C ILE A 39 3.14 7.33 1.50
N PRO A 40 2.69 8.26 2.37
CA PRO A 40 3.59 9.02 3.22
C PRO A 40 4.17 8.15 4.35
N ASP A 41 5.45 8.28 4.65
CA ASP A 41 6.04 7.72 5.87
C ASP A 41 5.84 8.66 7.08
N GLU A 42 6.35 8.25 8.25
CA GLU A 42 6.32 9.05 9.50
C GLU A 42 7.04 10.41 9.38
N GLN A 43 7.92 10.58 8.38
CA GLN A 43 8.65 11.83 8.11
C GLN A 43 7.96 12.67 7.01
N GLY A 44 6.85 12.19 6.46
CA GLY A 44 6.13 12.81 5.35
C GLY A 44 6.77 12.59 3.97
N GLN A 45 7.78 11.71 3.86
CA GLN A 45 8.35 11.32 2.59
C GLN A 45 7.41 10.37 1.85
N ARG A 46 7.34 10.52 0.54
CA ARG A 46 6.45 9.70 -0.32
C ARG A 46 7.15 8.43 -0.75
N VAL A 47 6.66 7.30 -0.27
CA VAL A 47 7.12 5.95 -0.65
C VAL A 47 6.18 5.37 -1.69
N ALA A 48 6.75 4.83 -2.77
CA ALA A 48 5.99 4.17 -3.82
C ALA A 48 5.69 2.71 -3.44
N VAL A 49 4.41 2.37 -3.31
CA VAL A 49 3.94 1.08 -2.80
C VAL A 49 3.03 0.40 -3.83
N PRO A 50 3.28 -0.88 -4.17
CA PRO A 50 2.47 -1.63 -5.12
C PRO A 50 1.21 -2.21 -4.44
N ILE A 51 0.17 -1.41 -4.27
CA ILE A 51 -1.06 -1.85 -3.57
C ILE A 51 -2.15 -2.21 -4.57
N LEU A 52 -2.81 -3.36 -4.38
CA LEU A 52 -3.96 -3.80 -5.17
C LEU A 52 -5.30 -3.38 -4.55
N PRO A 53 -6.39 -3.33 -5.34
CA PRO A 53 -7.72 -2.98 -4.84
C PRO A 53 -8.17 -3.77 -3.62
N GLU A 54 -7.96 -5.08 -3.66
CA GLU A 54 -8.32 -6.00 -2.56
C GLU A 54 -7.63 -5.62 -1.25
N THR A 55 -6.37 -5.19 -1.34
CA THR A 55 -5.54 -4.80 -0.19
C THR A 55 -6.00 -3.49 0.41
N VAL A 56 -6.29 -2.47 -0.41
CA VAL A 56 -6.81 -1.20 0.13
C VAL A 56 -8.22 -1.39 0.72
N ASN A 57 -9.06 -2.21 0.10
CA ASN A 57 -10.39 -2.51 0.64
C ASN A 57 -10.30 -3.17 2.03
N ARG A 58 -9.30 -4.02 2.26
CA ARG A 58 -9.01 -4.56 3.60
C ARG A 58 -8.56 -3.47 4.57
N MET A 59 -7.66 -2.57 4.15
CA MET A 59 -7.25 -1.42 4.98
C MET A 59 -8.44 -0.53 5.35
N LEU A 60 -9.36 -0.29 4.41
CA LEU A 60 -10.56 0.50 4.64
C LEU A 60 -11.49 -0.17 5.65
N ALA A 61 -11.63 -1.50 5.58
CA ALA A 61 -12.40 -2.28 6.56
C ALA A 61 -11.82 -2.24 7.99
N ALA A 62 -10.61 -1.71 8.18
CA ALA A 62 -10.09 -1.42 9.51
C ALA A 62 -10.80 -0.24 10.17
N TYR A 63 -11.51 0.61 9.44
CA TYR A 63 -12.24 1.75 9.98
C TYR A 63 -13.72 1.39 10.18
N PRO A 64 -14.29 1.64 11.38
CA PRO A 64 -15.73 1.52 11.57
C PRO A 64 -16.47 2.62 10.78
N GLU A 65 -17.76 2.38 10.52
CA GLU A 65 -18.61 3.38 9.86
C GLU A 65 -18.59 4.71 10.63
N GLY A 66 -18.37 5.82 9.90
CA GLY A 66 -18.29 7.17 10.46
C GLY A 66 -16.93 7.57 11.03
N ALA A 67 -15.89 6.73 10.93
CA ALA A 67 -14.53 7.04 11.40
C ALA A 67 -13.58 7.60 10.31
N GLU A 68 -14.11 8.34 9.33
CA GLU A 68 -13.34 8.87 8.20
C GLU A 68 -12.20 9.82 8.64
N GLY A 69 -12.39 10.54 9.74
CA GLY A 69 -11.38 11.44 10.31
C GLY A 69 -10.44 10.78 11.31
N GLU A 70 -10.63 9.51 11.67
CA GLU A 70 -9.76 8.80 12.61
C GLU A 70 -8.44 8.46 11.93
N THR A 71 -7.32 8.70 12.62
CA THR A 71 -5.99 8.29 12.16
C THR A 71 -5.65 6.91 12.70
N ARG A 72 -5.13 6.03 11.84
CA ARG A 72 -4.62 4.71 12.22
C ARG A 72 -3.26 4.46 11.60
N THR A 73 -2.42 3.72 12.32
CA THR A 73 -1.07 3.38 11.89
C THR A 73 -1.06 2.05 11.14
N PHE A 74 -0.56 2.06 9.91
CA PHE A 74 -0.29 0.88 9.11
C PHE A 74 1.21 0.71 8.93
N GLY A 75 1.72 -0.50 9.14
CA GLY A 75 3.11 -0.83 8.82
C GLY A 75 3.21 -1.42 7.42
N PHE A 76 4.21 -1.03 6.65
CA PHE A 76 4.47 -1.53 5.30
C PHE A 76 5.87 -2.14 5.25
N ARG A 77 5.98 -3.34 4.68
CA ARG A 77 7.25 -4.02 4.44
C ARG A 77 7.23 -4.71 3.09
N TRP A 78 8.34 -4.63 2.37
CA TRP A 78 8.60 -5.47 1.20
C TRP A 78 9.44 -6.68 1.59
N GLU A 79 8.98 -7.87 1.22
CA GLU A 79 9.74 -9.12 1.32
C GLU A 79 10.10 -9.59 -0.09
N ALA A 80 11.39 -9.55 -0.43
CA ALA A 80 11.85 -9.98 -1.76
C ALA A 80 11.58 -11.48 -1.98
N GLY A 81 11.14 -11.83 -3.19
CA GLY A 81 10.96 -13.20 -3.63
C GLY A 81 12.24 -13.83 -4.20
N GLU A 82 12.09 -15.01 -4.81
CA GLU A 82 13.20 -15.73 -5.44
C GLU A 82 13.67 -15.08 -6.74
N SER A 83 12.77 -14.38 -7.45
CA SER A 83 13.04 -13.71 -8.73
C SER A 83 13.11 -12.20 -8.58
N ASP A 84 13.92 -11.56 -9.42
CA ASP A 84 13.99 -10.10 -9.50
C ASP A 84 12.63 -9.50 -9.87
N GLY A 85 12.21 -8.47 -9.13
CA GLY A 85 10.90 -7.83 -9.30
C GLY A 85 9.71 -8.61 -8.74
N GLU A 86 9.90 -9.78 -8.13
CA GLU A 86 8.85 -10.51 -7.42
C GLU A 86 9.04 -10.38 -5.91
N GLY A 87 7.93 -10.36 -5.18
CA GLY A 87 7.97 -10.33 -3.72
C GLY A 87 6.59 -10.27 -3.09
N THR A 88 6.59 -10.04 -1.79
CA THR A 88 5.36 -9.92 -0.99
C THR A 88 5.34 -8.55 -0.33
N LEU A 89 4.29 -7.79 -0.62
CA LEU A 89 3.92 -6.64 0.17
C LEU A 89 3.25 -7.15 1.45
N VAL A 90 3.82 -6.81 2.60
CA VAL A 90 3.25 -7.10 3.92
C VAL A 90 2.75 -5.81 4.52
N ILE A 91 1.47 -5.79 4.90
CA ILE A 91 0.85 -4.66 5.59
C ILE A 91 0.44 -5.12 6.98
N ARG A 92 0.99 -4.47 8.01
CA ARG A 92 0.59 -4.65 9.39
C ARG A 92 -0.54 -3.70 9.73
N PHE A 93 -1.63 -4.25 10.26
CA PHE A 93 -2.83 -3.52 10.63
C PHE A 93 -2.75 -3.00 12.06
N PRO A 94 -3.61 -2.02 12.42
CA PRO A 94 -3.67 -1.45 13.77
C PRO A 94 -4.00 -2.47 14.87
N ASP A 95 -4.73 -3.54 14.52
CA ASP A 95 -5.07 -4.65 15.43
C ASP A 95 -3.92 -5.65 15.63
N GLY A 96 -2.78 -5.42 14.97
CA GLY A 96 -1.61 -6.29 15.00
C GLY A 96 -1.64 -7.44 13.99
N SER A 97 -2.72 -7.61 13.23
CA SER A 97 -2.79 -8.59 12.14
C SER A 97 -1.92 -8.16 10.95
N GLU A 98 -1.59 -9.12 10.08
CA GLU A 98 -0.83 -8.86 8.85
C GLU A 98 -1.62 -9.34 7.63
N LEU A 99 -1.61 -8.51 6.59
CA LEU A 99 -2.07 -8.87 5.25
C LEU A 99 -0.84 -9.05 4.36
N ARG A 100 -0.85 -10.11 3.55
CA ARG A 100 0.24 -10.45 2.65
C ARG A 100 -0.27 -10.47 1.22
N GLN A 101 0.35 -9.67 0.35
CA GLN A 101 0.00 -9.54 -1.06
C GLN A 101 1.20 -9.94 -1.93
N SER A 102 1.11 -11.10 -2.58
CA SER A 102 2.08 -11.50 -3.61
C SER A 102 2.04 -10.52 -4.78
N THR A 103 3.21 -10.03 -5.19
CA THR A 103 3.34 -8.88 -6.07
C THR A 103 4.45 -9.10 -7.07
N VAL A 104 4.15 -8.78 -8.33
CA VAL A 104 5.12 -8.74 -9.43
C VAL A 104 5.26 -7.28 -9.87
N LEU A 105 6.36 -6.63 -9.51
CA LEU A 105 6.60 -5.19 -9.70
C LEU A 105 6.55 -4.76 -11.16
N SER A 106 6.89 -5.64 -12.11
CA SER A 106 6.81 -5.35 -13.55
C SER A 106 5.38 -5.13 -14.06
N ARG A 107 4.36 -5.51 -13.28
CA ARG A 107 2.94 -5.22 -13.57
C ARG A 107 2.50 -3.83 -13.10
N PHE A 108 3.31 -3.16 -12.29
CA PHE A 108 3.02 -1.84 -11.76
C PHE A 108 3.76 -0.79 -12.57
N SER A 109 3.06 0.27 -12.94
CA SER A 109 3.70 1.47 -13.49
C SER A 109 3.71 2.60 -12.45
N PRO A 110 4.64 3.56 -12.52
CA PRO A 110 4.50 4.79 -11.75
C PRO A 110 3.18 5.50 -12.13
N VAL A 111 2.58 6.16 -11.14
CA VAL A 111 1.47 7.12 -11.35
C VAL A 111 2.00 8.42 -11.91
#